data_AF-A0A4R2DBL1-F1
#
_entry.id   AF-A0A4R2DBL1-F1
#
_cell.length_a   1.000
_cell.length_b   1.000
_cell.length_c   1.000
_cell.angle_alpha   90.00
_cell.angle_beta   90.00
_cell.angle_gamma   90.00
#
_symmetry.space_group_name_H-M   'P 1'
#
loop_
_entity.id
_entity.type
_entity.pdbx_description
1 polymer ?
#
loop_
_entity_poly.entity_id
_entity_poly.type
_entity_poly.pdbx_seq_one_letter_code
_entity_poly.pdbx_strand_id
1 'polypeptide(L)'
;MNTSKTASGFTIDPSILRQAKITWRRAAVRRTDRREMGDELSNELTAAAEAGLPPSAVTGDDVAATMRAWADERGMTGCAGRYAAIVPATLVGVAVGMGLLFAVLYVGFDSGIVIEPYLLVFGIYLVSGALAYLMALAGAWSALTVLGDPRRSETVTSLAFLLPVAALAAIAIGVAIAWSMGFTTSIPTYVAVIAGVCAVLAAAIAFARFRILACRGE
;
A
#
# COMPACT_ATOMS: atom_id res chain seq x y z
N MET A 1 24.29 46.98 -43.14
CA MET A 1 24.56 45.58 -42.79
C MET A 1 24.82 45.53 -41.29
N ASN A 2 23.79 45.27 -40.49
CA ASN A 2 23.94 45.10 -39.05
C ASN A 2 23.01 43.97 -38.62
N THR A 3 23.61 42.96 -38.03
CA THR A 3 23.09 41.61 -37.79
C THR A 3 22.02 41.62 -36.72
N SER A 4 20.79 41.24 -37.09
CA SER A 4 19.74 40.86 -36.16
C SER A 4 20.16 39.57 -35.43
N LYS A 5 20.66 39.69 -34.21
CA LYS A 5 20.84 38.56 -33.30
C LYS A 5 19.47 38.20 -32.74
N THR A 6 18.70 37.42 -33.48
CA THR A 6 17.52 36.72 -32.94
C THR A 6 18.02 35.70 -31.93
N ALA A 7 17.97 36.05 -30.65
CA ALA A 7 17.94 35.06 -29.60
C ALA A 7 16.68 34.22 -29.82
N SER A 8 16.84 33.01 -30.36
CA SER A 8 15.80 31.98 -30.31
C SER A 8 15.56 31.65 -28.85
N GLY A 9 14.71 32.45 -28.19
CA GLY A 9 14.18 32.13 -26.88
C GLY A 9 13.34 30.88 -27.03
N PHE A 10 13.87 29.75 -26.59
CA PHE A 10 13.15 28.49 -26.60
C PHE A 10 12.02 28.59 -25.57
N THR A 11 10.79 28.85 -26.01
CA THR A 11 9.61 28.86 -25.14
C THR A 11 9.29 27.45 -24.69
N ILE A 12 9.09 27.26 -23.38
CA ILE A 12 8.70 25.96 -22.80
C ILE A 12 7.40 25.49 -23.46
N ASP A 13 7.44 24.33 -24.13
CA ASP A 13 6.26 23.77 -24.76
C ASP A 13 5.31 23.19 -23.69
N PRO A 14 4.11 23.76 -23.48
CA PRO A 14 3.14 23.25 -22.51
C PRO A 14 2.65 21.82 -22.83
N SER A 15 2.86 21.33 -24.06
CA SER A 15 2.54 19.97 -24.47
C SER A 15 3.34 18.93 -23.67
N ILE A 16 4.61 19.22 -23.35
CA ILE A 16 5.52 18.33 -22.61
C ILE A 16 4.99 18.12 -21.18
N LEU A 17 4.67 19.19 -20.47
CA LEU A 17 4.10 19.12 -19.12
C LEU A 17 2.75 18.38 -19.11
N ARG A 18 1.93 18.56 -20.16
CA ARG A 18 0.66 17.83 -20.30
C ARG A 18 0.89 16.35 -20.52
N GLN A 19 1.84 15.97 -21.37
CA GLN A 19 2.19 14.58 -21.66
C GLN A 19 2.78 13.89 -20.43
N ALA A 20 3.69 14.54 -19.71
CA ALA A 20 4.21 14.07 -18.43
C ALA A 20 3.09 13.78 -17.42
N LYS A 21 2.16 14.73 -17.22
CA LYS A 21 1.00 14.56 -16.33
C LYS A 21 0.10 13.38 -16.73
N ILE A 22 -0.08 13.13 -18.03
CA ILE A 22 -0.85 11.98 -18.54
C ILE A 22 -0.09 10.68 -18.24
N THR A 23 1.21 10.62 -18.53
CA THR A 23 2.07 9.47 -18.26
C THR A 23 2.06 9.10 -16.78
N TRP A 24 2.26 10.06 -15.89
CA TRP A 24 2.24 9.81 -14.45
C TRP A 24 0.85 9.40 -13.94
N ARG A 25 -0.23 9.95 -14.52
CA ARG A 25 -1.59 9.51 -14.20
C ARG A 25 -1.80 8.05 -14.58
N ARG A 26 -1.32 7.64 -15.77
CA ARG A 26 -1.38 6.25 -16.24
C ARG A 26 -0.49 5.32 -15.42
N ALA A 27 0.61 5.82 -14.87
CA ALA A 27 1.49 5.10 -13.95
C ALA A 27 0.99 5.08 -12.49
N ALA A 28 -0.22 5.59 -12.23
CA ALA A 28 -0.86 5.64 -10.90
C ALA A 28 -0.07 6.41 -9.83
N VAL A 29 0.66 7.46 -10.24
CA VAL A 29 1.33 8.41 -9.34
C VAL A 29 0.28 9.29 -8.62
N ARG A 30 0.46 9.53 -7.32
CA ARG A 30 -0.49 10.33 -6.51
C ARG A 30 -0.61 11.75 -7.04
N ARG A 31 -1.73 12.42 -6.72
CA ARG A 31 -2.00 13.79 -7.21
C ARG A 31 -1.00 14.81 -6.67
N THR A 32 -0.58 14.67 -5.41
CA THR A 32 0.41 15.55 -4.77
C THR A 32 1.77 15.39 -5.41
N ASP A 33 2.28 14.16 -5.50
CA ASP A 33 3.56 13.83 -6.12
C ASP A 33 3.60 14.26 -7.60
N ARG A 34 2.50 14.11 -8.35
CA ARG A 34 2.39 14.62 -9.74
C ARG A 34 2.46 16.14 -9.86
N ARG A 35 2.09 16.89 -8.81
CA ARG A 35 2.24 18.35 -8.80
C ARG A 35 3.70 18.69 -8.58
N GLU A 36 4.29 18.13 -7.53
CA GLU A 36 5.71 18.32 -7.19
C GLU A 36 6.64 17.97 -8.36
N MET A 37 6.50 16.79 -8.95
CA MET A 37 7.25 16.40 -10.15
C MET A 37 7.01 17.33 -11.34
N GLY A 38 5.79 17.86 -11.47
CA GLY A 38 5.44 18.80 -12.53
C GLY A 38 6.12 20.16 -12.35
N ASP A 39 6.24 20.60 -11.10
CA ASP A 39 6.91 21.86 -10.75
C ASP A 39 8.42 21.73 -10.95
N GLU A 40 9.02 20.60 -10.56
CA GLU A 40 10.43 20.31 -10.82
C GLU A 40 10.75 20.19 -12.31
N LEU A 41 9.94 19.47 -13.08
CA LEU A 41 10.09 19.40 -14.54
C LEU A 41 10.02 20.78 -15.18
N SER A 42 9.10 21.62 -14.71
CA SER A 42 8.99 23.00 -15.18
C SER A 42 10.27 23.79 -14.88
N ASN A 43 10.86 23.62 -13.70
CA ASN A 43 12.10 24.28 -13.30
C ASN A 43 13.28 23.79 -14.16
N GLU A 44 13.42 22.49 -14.40
CA GLU A 44 14.49 21.94 -15.26
C GLU A 44 14.36 22.39 -16.71
N LEU A 45 13.14 22.44 -17.26
CA LEU A 45 12.89 22.96 -18.61
C LEU A 45 13.19 24.47 -18.71
N THR A 46 12.92 25.23 -17.65
CA THR A 46 13.26 26.66 -17.59
C THR A 46 14.78 26.84 -17.58
N ALA A 47 15.48 26.09 -16.72
CA ALA A 47 16.94 26.14 -16.64
C ALA A 47 17.61 25.71 -17.96
N ALA A 48 17.07 24.70 -18.64
CA ALA A 48 17.54 24.28 -19.96
C ALA A 48 17.33 25.38 -21.01
N ALA A 49 16.17 26.05 -21.01
CA ALA A 49 15.89 27.16 -21.91
C ALA A 49 16.83 28.36 -21.66
N GLU A 50 17.12 28.69 -20.40
CA GLU A 50 18.09 29.72 -20.02
C GLU A 50 19.53 29.37 -20.48
N ALA A 51 19.88 28.09 -20.45
CA ALA A 51 21.15 27.57 -20.96
C ALA A 51 21.19 27.44 -22.50
N GLY A 52 20.08 27.72 -23.20
CA GLY A 52 19.96 27.57 -24.65
C GLY A 52 19.96 26.11 -25.12
N LEU A 53 19.67 25.17 -24.23
CA LEU A 53 19.56 23.75 -24.52
C LEU A 53 18.14 23.40 -25.02
N PRO A 54 18.00 22.44 -25.95
CA PRO A 54 16.69 21.96 -26.37
C PRO A 54 16.00 21.20 -25.22
N PRO A 55 14.65 21.17 -25.15
CA PRO A 55 13.90 20.41 -24.15
C PRO A 55 14.23 18.91 -24.14
N SER A 56 14.61 18.36 -25.29
CA SER A 56 15.05 16.96 -25.40
C SER A 56 16.31 16.67 -24.59
N ALA A 57 17.10 17.68 -24.20
CA ALA A 57 18.20 17.50 -23.27
C ALA A 57 17.73 17.09 -21.87
N VAL A 58 16.52 17.50 -21.47
CA VAL A 58 15.90 17.14 -20.18
C VAL A 58 14.99 15.92 -20.33
N THR A 59 14.15 15.90 -21.37
CA THR A 59 13.14 14.85 -21.52
C THR A 59 13.60 13.63 -22.31
N GLY A 60 14.76 13.68 -22.96
CA GLY A 60 15.14 12.72 -23.99
C GLY A 60 14.22 12.77 -25.22
N ASP A 61 14.42 11.81 -26.12
CA ASP A 61 13.63 11.68 -27.36
C ASP A 61 12.22 11.12 -27.12
N ASP A 62 12.05 10.31 -26.07
CA ASP A 62 10.75 9.77 -25.65
C ASP A 62 10.37 10.31 -24.26
N VAL A 63 9.59 11.39 -24.27
CA VAL A 63 9.04 12.02 -23.06
C VAL A 63 8.27 11.02 -22.20
N ALA A 64 7.51 10.09 -22.80
CA ALA A 64 6.71 9.16 -22.00
C ALA A 64 7.59 8.12 -21.30
N ALA A 65 8.62 7.61 -21.97
CA ALA A 65 9.58 6.69 -21.37
C ALA A 65 10.38 7.36 -20.25
N THR A 66 10.94 8.55 -20.49
CA THR A 66 11.73 9.30 -19.50
C THR A 66 10.89 9.67 -18.28
N MET A 67 9.67 10.19 -18.47
CA MET A 67 8.80 10.56 -17.36
C MET A 67 8.35 9.35 -16.54
N ARG A 68 8.22 8.18 -17.17
CA ARG A 68 7.92 6.92 -16.48
C ARG A 68 9.14 6.43 -15.69
N ALA A 69 10.32 6.42 -16.30
CA ALA A 69 11.58 6.07 -15.64
C ALA A 69 11.83 6.97 -14.42
N TRP A 70 11.58 8.26 -14.54
CA TRP A 70 11.72 9.22 -13.45
C TRP A 70 10.75 8.92 -12.28
N ALA A 71 9.50 8.57 -12.59
CA ALA A 71 8.54 8.14 -11.58
C ALA A 71 8.92 6.80 -10.93
N ASP A 72 9.50 5.87 -11.71
CA ASP A 72 9.94 4.55 -11.25
C ASP A 72 11.20 4.64 -10.36
N GLU A 73 12.17 5.48 -10.73
CA GLU A 73 13.39 5.76 -9.93
C GLU A 73 13.05 6.33 -8.56
N ARG A 74 12.01 7.18 -8.52
CA ARG A 74 11.46 7.72 -7.28
C ARG A 74 10.53 6.76 -6.56
N GLY A 75 10.17 5.64 -7.16
CA GLY A 75 9.27 4.63 -6.59
C GLY A 75 7.84 5.14 -6.41
N MET A 76 7.45 6.17 -7.17
CA MET A 76 6.15 6.83 -7.07
C MET A 76 5.06 6.15 -7.91
N THR A 77 5.43 5.20 -8.78
CA THR A 77 4.50 4.43 -9.60
C THR A 77 3.74 3.38 -8.79
N GLY A 78 2.45 3.20 -9.10
CA GLY A 78 1.61 2.16 -8.49
C GLY A 78 1.17 2.39 -7.03
N CYS A 79 1.62 3.45 -6.34
CA CYS A 79 1.37 3.64 -4.91
C CYS A 79 -0.11 3.70 -4.48
N ALA A 80 -1.01 4.24 -5.33
CA ALA A 80 -2.44 4.32 -5.00
C ALA A 80 -3.23 3.03 -5.33
N GLY A 81 -2.93 2.39 -6.46
CA GLY A 81 -3.60 1.15 -6.89
C GLY A 81 -3.16 -0.08 -6.07
N ARG A 82 -1.91 -0.09 -5.59
CA ARG A 82 -1.37 -1.17 -4.76
C ARG A 82 -2.10 -1.28 -3.40
N TYR A 83 -2.56 -0.16 -2.83
CA TYR A 83 -3.32 -0.17 -1.56
C TYR A 83 -4.65 -0.92 -1.67
N ALA A 84 -5.40 -0.65 -2.74
CA ALA A 84 -6.72 -1.25 -2.96
C ALA A 84 -6.64 -2.77 -3.18
N ALA A 85 -5.49 -3.30 -3.60
CA ALA A 85 -5.29 -4.72 -3.81
C ALA A 85 -4.65 -5.45 -2.61
N ILE A 86 -3.69 -4.82 -1.92
CA ILE A 86 -2.97 -5.48 -0.81
C ILE A 86 -3.88 -5.67 0.40
N VAL A 87 -4.67 -4.66 0.78
CA VAL A 87 -5.56 -4.75 1.95
C VAL A 87 -6.53 -5.94 1.83
N PRO A 88 -7.35 -6.08 0.76
CA PRO A 88 -8.23 -7.22 0.63
C PRO A 88 -7.47 -8.54 0.50
N ALA A 89 -6.34 -8.59 -0.23
CA ALA A 89 -5.56 -9.83 -0.35
C ALA A 89 -5.00 -10.30 1.01
N THR A 90 -4.56 -9.37 1.85
CA THR A 90 -4.05 -9.66 3.20
C THR A 90 -5.18 -10.12 4.12
N LEU A 91 -6.34 -9.45 4.08
CA LEU A 91 -7.53 -9.84 4.86
C LEU A 91 -8.08 -11.20 4.45
N VAL A 92 -8.10 -11.51 3.15
CA VAL A 92 -8.46 -12.84 2.65
C VAL A 92 -7.47 -13.88 3.17
N GLY A 93 -6.17 -13.59 3.14
CA GLY A 93 -5.14 -14.44 3.73
C GLY A 93 -5.39 -14.73 5.21
N VAL A 94 -5.67 -13.69 6.02
CA VAL A 94 -6.03 -13.84 7.44
C VAL A 94 -7.26 -14.72 7.60
N ALA A 95 -8.33 -14.45 6.85
CA ALA A 95 -9.58 -15.21 6.94
C ALA A 95 -9.38 -16.69 6.60
N VAL A 96 -8.60 -16.98 5.56
CA VAL A 96 -8.24 -18.36 5.17
C VAL A 96 -7.42 -19.04 6.27
N GLY A 97 -6.40 -18.38 6.81
CA GLY A 97 -5.58 -18.98 7.86
C GLY A 97 -6.30 -19.15 9.20
N MET A 98 -7.30 -18.33 9.49
CA MET A 98 -8.20 -18.50 10.63
C MET A 98 -9.30 -19.55 10.40
N GLY A 99 -9.39 -20.13 9.20
CA GLY A 99 -10.44 -21.09 8.84
C GLY A 99 -10.53 -22.29 9.79
N LEU A 100 -9.37 -22.80 10.26
CA LEU A 100 -9.34 -23.88 11.25
C LEU A 100 -10.03 -23.47 12.56
N LEU A 101 -9.69 -22.30 13.09
CA LEU A 101 -10.29 -21.77 14.31
C LEU A 101 -11.80 -21.55 14.13
N PHE A 102 -12.22 -20.98 13.00
CA PHE A 102 -13.64 -20.76 12.71
C PHE A 102 -14.43 -22.07 12.63
N ALA A 103 -13.86 -23.12 12.03
CA ALA A 103 -14.50 -24.43 11.99
C ALA A 103 -14.66 -25.03 13.39
N VAL A 104 -13.63 -24.94 14.22
CA VAL A 104 -13.67 -25.43 15.62
C VAL A 104 -14.69 -24.65 16.45
N LEU A 105 -14.71 -23.32 16.34
CA LEU A 105 -15.69 -22.48 17.03
C LEU A 105 -17.11 -22.79 16.58
N TYR A 106 -17.35 -22.97 15.28
CA TYR A 106 -18.65 -23.34 14.74
C TYR A 106 -19.15 -24.65 15.34
N VAL A 107 -18.32 -25.70 15.32
CA VAL A 107 -18.66 -26.99 15.92
C VAL A 107 -18.92 -26.83 17.41
N GLY A 108 -18.05 -26.13 18.14
CA GLY A 108 -18.22 -25.90 19.58
C GLY A 108 -19.53 -25.19 19.94
N PHE A 109 -19.94 -24.18 19.17
CA PHE A 109 -21.20 -23.47 19.37
C PHE A 109 -22.43 -24.28 18.97
N ASP A 110 -22.37 -25.02 17.86
CA ASP A 110 -23.51 -25.77 17.32
C ASP A 110 -23.79 -27.04 18.12
N SER A 111 -22.73 -27.75 18.53
CA SER A 111 -22.83 -29.05 19.18
C SER A 111 -22.62 -29.02 20.71
N GLY A 112 -22.35 -27.83 21.28
CA GLY A 112 -22.17 -27.65 22.72
C GLY A 112 -20.97 -28.41 23.31
N ILE A 113 -20.03 -28.82 22.46
CA ILE A 113 -18.87 -29.62 22.87
C ILE A 113 -17.88 -28.73 23.61
N VAL A 114 -17.58 -29.11 24.85
CA VAL A 114 -16.47 -28.54 25.63
C VAL A 114 -15.18 -29.25 25.21
N ILE A 115 -14.23 -28.48 24.69
CA ILE A 115 -12.93 -29.01 24.25
C ILE A 115 -11.98 -29.04 25.46
N GLU A 116 -11.75 -30.23 26.00
CA GLU A 116 -10.68 -30.51 26.97
C GLU A 116 -9.58 -31.36 26.33
N PRO A 117 -8.29 -31.12 26.63
CA PRO A 117 -7.76 -30.16 27.60
C PRO A 117 -7.62 -28.73 27.04
N TYR A 118 -7.61 -27.72 27.92
CA TYR A 118 -7.43 -26.30 27.57
C TYR A 118 -6.16 -26.02 26.74
N LEU A 119 -5.09 -26.81 26.94
CA LEU A 119 -3.86 -26.74 26.14
C LEU A 119 -4.12 -26.97 24.65
N LEU A 120 -5.09 -27.83 24.30
CA LEU A 120 -5.48 -28.07 22.92
C LEU A 120 -6.09 -26.80 22.31
N VAL A 121 -6.94 -26.10 23.07
CA VAL A 121 -7.55 -24.83 22.63
C VAL A 121 -6.47 -23.77 22.37
N PHE A 122 -5.53 -23.61 23.31
CA PHE A 122 -4.38 -22.71 23.10
C PHE A 122 -3.56 -23.10 21.87
N GLY A 123 -3.33 -24.40 21.67
CA GLY A 123 -2.64 -24.92 20.48
C GLY A 123 -3.37 -24.56 19.18
N ILE A 124 -4.69 -24.72 19.13
CA ILE A 124 -5.51 -24.37 17.97
C ILE A 124 -5.44 -22.87 17.68
N TYR A 125 -5.54 -22.01 18.71
CA TYR A 125 -5.39 -20.56 18.55
C TYR A 125 -4.00 -20.20 18.03
N LEU A 126 -2.94 -20.80 18.58
CA LEU A 126 -1.57 -20.52 18.18
C LEU A 126 -1.31 -20.94 16.72
N VAL A 127 -1.72 -22.15 16.35
CA VAL A 127 -1.54 -22.68 14.98
C VAL A 127 -2.35 -21.86 13.97
N SER A 128 -3.61 -21.53 14.30
CA SER A 128 -4.46 -20.72 13.42
C SER A 128 -3.92 -19.30 13.27
N GLY A 129 -3.42 -18.70 14.36
CA GLY A 129 -2.77 -17.39 14.32
C GLY A 129 -1.50 -17.38 13.47
N ALA A 130 -0.66 -18.41 13.61
CA ALA A 130 0.54 -18.58 12.78
C ALA A 130 0.18 -18.77 11.30
N LEU A 131 -0.83 -19.59 11.00
CA LEU A 131 -1.31 -19.80 9.64
C LEU A 131 -1.90 -18.53 9.04
N ALA A 132 -2.70 -17.79 9.80
CA ALA A 132 -3.25 -16.49 9.40
C ALA A 132 -2.15 -15.49 9.10
N TYR A 133 -1.10 -15.43 9.92
CA TYR A 133 0.07 -14.58 9.67
C TYR A 133 0.78 -14.96 8.35
N LEU A 134 1.07 -16.25 8.13
CA LEU A 134 1.74 -16.70 6.92
C LEU A 134 0.90 -16.46 5.66
N MET A 135 -0.41 -16.74 5.73
CA MET A 135 -1.34 -16.52 4.63
C MET A 135 -1.56 -15.03 4.35
N ALA A 136 -1.53 -14.18 5.37
CA ALA A 136 -1.55 -12.73 5.20
C ALA A 136 -0.33 -12.24 4.39
N LEU A 137 0.88 -12.70 4.74
CA LEU A 137 2.10 -12.37 4.01
C LEU A 137 2.08 -12.91 2.59
N ALA A 138 1.61 -14.15 2.39
CA ALA A 138 1.47 -14.75 1.06
C ALA A 138 0.45 -13.98 0.19
N GLY A 139 -0.66 -13.53 0.78
CA GLY A 139 -1.65 -12.68 0.12
C GLY A 139 -1.07 -11.34 -0.31
N ALA A 140 -0.33 -10.67 0.56
CA ALA A 140 0.37 -9.43 0.23
C ALA A 140 1.43 -9.64 -0.87
N TRP A 141 2.24 -10.70 -0.77
CA TRP A 141 3.26 -11.03 -1.75
C TRP A 141 2.67 -11.33 -3.13
N SER A 142 1.60 -12.13 -3.19
CA SER A 142 0.93 -12.48 -4.45
C SER A 142 0.30 -11.26 -5.12
N ALA A 143 -0.39 -10.40 -4.36
CA ALA A 143 -0.94 -9.14 -4.87
C ALA A 143 0.17 -8.25 -5.44
N LEU A 144 1.27 -8.07 -4.72
CA LEU A 144 2.43 -7.29 -5.17
C LEU A 144 3.11 -7.89 -6.40
N THR A 145 3.12 -9.22 -6.53
CA THR A 145 3.68 -9.92 -7.68
C THR A 145 2.81 -9.72 -8.93
N VAL A 146 1.47 -9.84 -8.80
CA VAL A 146 0.52 -9.57 -9.90
C VAL A 146 0.61 -8.11 -10.36
N LEU A 147 0.89 -7.19 -9.42
CA LEU A 147 1.08 -5.76 -9.70
C LEU A 147 2.48 -5.40 -10.22
N GLY A 148 3.40 -6.37 -10.32
CA GLY A 148 4.76 -6.16 -10.80
C GLY A 148 5.59 -5.20 -9.94
N ASP A 149 5.42 -5.20 -8.61
CA ASP A 149 6.17 -4.29 -7.73
C ASP A 149 7.65 -4.73 -7.61
N PRO A 150 8.63 -3.91 -8.08
CA PRO A 150 10.05 -4.23 -7.97
C PRO A 150 10.55 -4.25 -6.51
N ARG A 151 9.84 -3.59 -5.57
CA ARG A 151 10.19 -3.52 -4.14
C ARG A 151 9.33 -4.43 -3.27
N ARG A 152 8.86 -5.56 -3.85
CA ARG A 152 8.00 -6.53 -3.16
C ARG A 152 8.62 -7.08 -1.87
N SER A 153 9.91 -7.38 -1.86
CA SER A 153 10.63 -7.94 -0.72
C SER A 153 10.66 -6.97 0.45
N GLU A 154 11.09 -5.73 0.21
CA GLU A 154 11.15 -4.67 1.22
C GLU A 154 9.76 -4.38 1.82
N THR A 155 8.72 -4.34 0.98
CA THR A 155 7.34 -4.11 1.43
C THR A 155 6.87 -5.24 2.34
N VAL A 156 7.10 -6.50 1.96
CA VAL A 156 6.67 -7.67 2.74
C VAL A 156 7.48 -7.82 4.02
N THR A 157 8.78 -7.52 4.02
CA THR A 157 9.61 -7.51 5.24
C THR A 157 9.13 -6.45 6.23
N SER A 158 8.85 -5.23 5.77
CA SER A 158 8.29 -4.19 6.64
C SER A 158 6.92 -4.60 7.20
N LEU A 159 6.07 -5.19 6.35
CA LEU A 159 4.77 -5.69 6.76
C LEU A 159 4.89 -6.83 7.79
N ALA A 160 5.89 -7.72 7.67
CA ALA A 160 6.16 -8.80 8.61
C ALA A 160 6.51 -8.30 10.01
N PHE A 161 7.23 -7.19 10.14
CA PHE A 161 7.50 -6.57 11.44
C PHE A 161 6.29 -5.85 12.05
N LEU A 162 5.43 -5.29 11.19
CA LEU A 162 4.29 -4.50 11.65
C LEU A 162 3.05 -5.34 11.96
N LEU A 163 2.89 -6.50 11.31
CA LEU A 163 1.75 -7.40 11.52
C LEU A 163 1.60 -7.87 12.97
N PRO A 164 2.67 -8.27 13.70
CA PRO A 164 2.54 -8.66 15.10
C PRO A 164 2.02 -7.53 15.98
N VAL A 165 2.50 -6.30 15.77
CA VAL A 165 2.02 -5.11 16.50
C VAL A 165 0.55 -4.84 16.17
N ALA A 166 0.19 -4.93 14.88
CA ALA A 166 -1.19 -4.80 14.42
C ALA A 166 -2.11 -5.89 15.01
N ALA A 167 -1.61 -7.12 15.14
CA ALA A 167 -2.34 -8.22 15.74
C ALA A 167 -2.60 -7.99 17.23
N LEU A 168 -1.61 -7.48 17.97
CA LEU A 168 -1.79 -7.11 19.37
C LEU A 168 -2.82 -5.97 19.52
N ALA A 169 -2.75 -4.95 18.67
CA ALA A 169 -3.75 -3.88 18.63
C ALA A 169 -5.15 -4.40 18.27
N ALA A 170 -5.23 -5.36 17.35
CA ALA A 170 -6.49 -5.99 16.95
C ALA A 170 -7.09 -6.84 18.08
N ILE A 171 -6.27 -7.55 18.86
CA ILE A 171 -6.73 -8.25 20.07
C ILE A 171 -7.27 -7.24 21.08
N ALA A 172 -6.54 -6.16 21.35
CA ALA A 172 -6.96 -5.14 22.29
C ALA A 172 -8.29 -4.47 21.88
N ILE A 173 -8.46 -4.12 20.60
CA ILE A 173 -9.72 -3.53 20.13
C ILE A 173 -10.87 -4.54 20.20
N GLY A 174 -10.61 -5.81 19.86
CA GLY A 174 -11.62 -6.86 19.94
C GLY A 174 -12.10 -7.07 21.38
N VAL A 175 -11.16 -7.12 22.33
CA VAL A 175 -11.48 -7.19 23.77
C VAL A 175 -12.23 -5.96 24.23
N ALA A 176 -11.83 -4.75 23.82
CA ALA A 176 -12.51 -3.51 24.21
C ALA A 176 -13.95 -3.44 23.68
N ILE A 177 -14.19 -3.85 22.44
CA ILE A 177 -15.54 -3.92 21.85
C ILE A 177 -16.37 -4.99 22.56
N ALA A 178 -15.81 -6.19 22.78
CA ALA A 178 -16.52 -7.24 23.49
C ALA A 178 -16.88 -6.81 24.92
N TRP A 179 -15.96 -6.15 25.63
CA TRP A 179 -16.18 -5.64 26.98
C TRP A 179 -17.28 -4.57 27.03
N SER A 180 -17.28 -3.62 26.09
CA SER A 180 -18.31 -2.56 26.04
C SER A 180 -19.70 -3.12 25.70
N MET A 181 -19.76 -4.29 25.07
CA MET A 181 -20.99 -5.03 24.78
C MET A 181 -21.28 -6.13 25.82
N GLY A 182 -20.58 -6.15 26.95
CA GLY A 182 -20.84 -7.09 28.06
C GLY A 182 -20.48 -8.55 27.78
N PHE A 183 -19.55 -8.81 26.87
CA PHE A 183 -19.08 -10.14 26.48
C PHE A 183 -20.19 -11.10 26.01
N THR A 184 -21.30 -10.57 25.50
CA THR A 184 -22.36 -11.38 24.90
C THR A 184 -21.87 -12.09 23.62
N THR A 185 -22.31 -13.34 23.45
CA THR A 185 -22.05 -14.16 22.24
C THR A 185 -23.10 -13.92 21.14
N SER A 186 -23.83 -12.81 21.20
CA SER A 186 -24.81 -12.46 20.17
C SER A 186 -24.15 -12.12 18.82
N ILE A 187 -24.88 -12.35 17.73
CA ILE A 187 -24.43 -12.02 16.36
C ILE A 187 -23.94 -10.57 16.23
N PRO A 188 -24.65 -9.55 16.76
CA PRO A 188 -24.19 -8.16 16.70
C PRO A 188 -22.79 -7.94 17.30
N THR A 189 -22.49 -8.60 18.42
CA THR A 189 -21.17 -8.48 19.09
C THR A 189 -20.06 -9.07 18.23
N TYR A 190 -20.28 -10.22 17.61
CA TYR A 190 -19.31 -10.82 16.69
C TYR A 190 -19.04 -9.92 15.48
N VAL A 191 -20.10 -9.37 14.87
CA VAL A 191 -19.96 -8.46 13.73
C VAL A 191 -19.14 -7.21 14.12
N ALA A 192 -19.42 -6.62 15.28
CA ALA A 192 -18.71 -5.45 15.76
C ALA A 192 -17.21 -5.73 16.03
N VAL A 193 -16.90 -6.86 16.68
CA VAL A 193 -15.51 -7.28 16.95
C VAL A 193 -14.76 -7.53 15.65
N ILE A 194 -15.34 -8.27 14.70
CA ILE A 194 -14.72 -8.57 13.40
C ILE A 194 -14.47 -7.27 12.63
N ALA A 195 -15.46 -6.36 12.59
CA ALA A 195 -15.31 -5.07 11.92
C ALA A 195 -14.17 -4.23 12.54
N GLY A 196 -14.08 -4.18 13.88
CA GLY A 196 -13.00 -3.50 14.58
C GLY A 196 -11.62 -4.08 14.29
N VAL A 197 -11.48 -5.41 14.32
CA VAL A 197 -10.24 -6.12 13.96
C VAL A 197 -9.83 -5.82 12.52
N CYS A 198 -10.76 -5.93 11.57
CA CYS A 198 -10.51 -5.61 10.16
C CYS A 198 -10.07 -4.15 9.97
N ALA A 199 -10.69 -3.21 10.69
CA ALA A 199 -10.34 -1.80 10.63
C ALA A 199 -8.92 -1.55 11.15
N VAL A 200 -8.52 -2.17 12.27
CA VAL A 200 -7.16 -2.05 12.81
C VAL A 200 -6.13 -2.64 11.86
N LEU A 201 -6.38 -3.83 11.32
CA LEU A 201 -5.46 -4.46 10.35
C LEU A 201 -5.32 -3.61 9.08
N ALA A 202 -6.43 -3.08 8.55
CA ALA A 202 -6.40 -2.19 7.39
C ALA A 202 -5.61 -0.90 7.69
N ALA A 203 -5.84 -0.29 8.86
CA ALA A 203 -5.11 0.91 9.29
C ALA A 203 -3.60 0.64 9.46
N ALA A 204 -3.22 -0.51 10.00
CA ALA A 204 -1.83 -0.90 10.16
C ALA A 204 -1.13 -1.10 8.82
N ILE A 205 -1.78 -1.76 7.86
CA ILE A 205 -1.27 -1.91 6.48
C ILE A 205 -1.11 -0.52 5.82
N ALA A 206 -2.08 0.38 6.02
CA ALA A 206 -1.99 1.76 5.53
C ALA A 206 -0.80 2.51 6.15
N PHE A 207 -0.58 2.34 7.45
CA PHE A 207 0.49 3.00 8.20
C PHE A 207 1.90 2.50 7.82
N ALA A 208 2.10 1.19 7.66
CA ALA A 208 3.38 0.62 7.21
C ALA A 208 3.85 1.27 5.90
N ARG A 209 2.93 1.45 4.95
CA ARG A 209 3.24 2.13 3.68
C ARG A 209 3.38 3.63 3.82
N PHE A 210 2.63 4.30 4.70
CA PHE A 210 2.84 5.72 4.99
C PHE A 210 4.27 5.98 5.50
N ARG A 211 4.79 5.12 6.39
CA ARG A 211 6.16 5.22 6.89
C ARG A 211 7.22 5.02 5.80
N ILE A 212 7.02 4.06 4.89
CA ILE A 212 7.90 3.86 3.73
C ILE A 212 7.92 5.10 2.82
N LEU A 213 6.79 5.82 2.72
CA LEU A 213 6.70 7.04 1.91
C LEU A 213 7.23 8.28 2.64
N ALA A 214 7.08 8.37 3.97
CA ALA A 214 7.47 9.51 4.77
C ALA A 214 8.98 9.57 5.09
N CYS A 215 9.65 8.43 5.27
CA CYS A 215 11.09 8.37 5.54
C CYS A 215 11.99 8.67 4.30
N ARG A 216 11.44 9.24 3.23
CA ARG A 216 12.20 9.61 2.02
C ARG A 216 12.21 11.13 1.75
N GLY A 217 11.73 11.92 2.72
CA GLY A 217 11.76 13.38 2.71
C GLY A 217 12.77 14.01 3.68
N GLU A 218 13.72 13.23 4.19
CA GLU A 218 14.88 13.70 4.96
C GLU A 218 16.17 13.47 4.16
#